data_AF-A0A2Z3JHL1-F1
#
_entry.id   AF-A0A2Z3JHL1-F1
#
_cell.length_a   1.000
_cell.length_b   1.000
_cell.length_c   1.000
_cell.angle_alpha   90.00
_cell.angle_beta   90.00
_cell.angle_gamma   90.00
#
_symmetry.space_group_name_H-M   'P 1'
#
loop_
_entity.id
_entity.type
_entity.pdbx_description
1 polymer ?
#
loop_
_entity_poly.entity_id
_entity_poly.type
_entity_poly.pdbx_seq_one_letter_code
_entity_poly.pdbx_strand_id
1 'polypeptide(L)' 'MNAESPRLTQADLALKLGIKQPSVAELLGGRRGRIPQSLIDLLDALDLELVVQPKTSGAPQK' A
#
# COMPACT_ATOMS: atom_id res chain seq x y z
N MET A 1 12.69 21.38 -1.54
CA MET A 1 12.06 21.06 -0.24
C MET A 1 11.43 19.69 -0.40
N ASN A 2 12.06 18.63 0.12
CA ASN A 2 11.50 17.28 0.01
C ASN A 2 10.37 17.16 1.04
N ALA A 3 9.13 16.97 0.59
CA ALA A 3 8.00 16.76 1.47
C ALA A 3 8.17 15.41 2.18
N GLU A 4 8.39 15.45 3.49
CA GLU A 4 8.31 14.26 4.32
C GLU A 4 6.87 13.72 4.22
N SER A 5 6.71 12.53 3.63
CA SER A 5 5.44 11.81 3.71
C SER A 5 5.11 11.62 5.19
N PRO A 6 3.92 12.03 5.67
CA PRO A 6 3.57 11.89 7.07
C PRO A 6 3.69 10.42 7.46
N ARG A 7 4.30 10.15 8.62
CA ARG A 7 4.41 8.81 9.19
C ARG A 7 3.00 8.32 9.52
N LEU A 8 2.35 7.68 8.56
CA LEU A 8 1.04 7.05 8.75
C LEU A 8 1.19 5.82 9.64
N THR A 9 0.42 5.78 10.71
CA THR A 9 0.30 4.60 11.58
C THR A 9 -0.72 3.62 11.00
N GLN A 10 -0.73 2.38 11.51
CA GLN A 10 -1.76 1.40 11.12
C GLN A 10 -3.17 1.85 11.49
N ALA A 11 -3.32 2.67 12.54
CA ALA A 11 -4.60 3.25 12.94
C ALA A 11 -5.05 4.31 11.91
N ASP A 12 -4.13 5.14 11.42
CA ASP A 12 -4.43 6.13 10.38
C ASP A 12 -4.84 5.45 9.07
N LEU A 13 -4.19 4.34 8.72
CA LEU A 13 -4.55 3.53 7.56
C LEU A 13 -5.93 2.88 7.71
N ALA A 14 -6.26 2.37 8.90
CA ALA A 14 -7.57 1.79 9.19
C ALA A 14 -8.70 2.80 9.01
N LEU A 15 -8.51 4.02 9.54
CA LEU A 15 -9.46 5.13 9.39
C LEU A 15 -9.63 5.55 7.94
N LYS A 16 -8.54 5.67 7.17
CA LYS A 16 -8.60 6.05 5.75
C LYS A 16 -9.28 5.00 4.86
N LEU A 17 -9.11 3.73 5.19
CA LEU A 17 -9.62 2.61 4.39
C LEU A 17 -11.02 2.15 4.84
N GLY A 18 -11.55 2.69 5.94
CA GLY A 18 -12.84 2.26 6.50
C GLY A 18 -12.85 0.81 7.00
N ILE A 19 -11.69 0.27 7.34
CA ILE A 19 -11.53 -1.12 7.79
C ILE A 19 -10.98 -1.17 9.21
N LYS A 20 -11.08 -2.34 9.86
CA LYS A 20 -10.56 -2.53 11.22
C LYS A 20 -9.03 -2.60 11.21
N GLN A 21 -8.38 -2.03 12.22
CA GLN A 21 -6.91 -2.03 12.35
C GLN A 21 -6.26 -3.43 12.30
N PRO A 22 -6.85 -4.51 12.87
CA PRO A 22 -6.34 -5.87 12.65
C PRO A 22 -6.34 -6.31 11.19
N SER A 23 -7.31 -5.88 10.38
CA SER A 23 -7.35 -6.14 8.94
C SER A 23 -6.22 -5.42 8.20
N VAL A 24 -5.83 -4.22 8.66
CA VAL A 24 -4.61 -3.54 8.19
C VAL A 24 -3.36 -4.34 8.58
N ALA A 25 -3.30 -4.85 9.81
CA ALA A 25 -2.18 -5.70 10.26
C ALA A 25 -2.11 -7.03 9.48
N GLU A 26 -3.23 -7.60 9.04
CA GLU A 26 -3.25 -8.78 8.17
C GLU A 26 -2.80 -8.46 6.73
N LEU A 27 -3.25 -7.33 6.17
CA LEU A 27 -2.80 -6.83 4.87
C LEU A 27 -1.29 -6.55 4.86
N LEU A 28 -0.77 -5.92 5.90
CA LEU A 28 0.65 -5.60 6.07
C LEU A 28 1.49 -6.80 6.54
N GLY A 29 0.87 -7.71 7.31
CA GLY A 29 1.50 -8.87 7.94
C GLY A 29 1.90 -9.97 6.96
N GLY A 30 1.56 -9.82 5.67
CA GLY A 30 2.14 -10.61 4.60
C GLY A 30 1.84 -12.09 4.74
N ARG A 31 0.56 -12.49 4.70
CA ARG A 31 0.21 -13.74 4.00
C ARG A 31 0.60 -13.54 2.52
N ARG A 32 1.91 -13.67 2.26
CA ARG A 32 2.57 -13.37 0.98
C ARG A 32 1.96 -14.22 -0.12
N GLY A 33 1.58 -13.59 -1.22
CA GLY A 33 1.39 -14.26 -2.51
C GLY A 33 0.00 -14.18 -3.14
N ARG A 34 -1.00 -13.54 -2.52
CA ARG A 34 -2.30 -13.34 -3.20
C ARG A 34 -2.72 -11.87 -3.17
N ILE A 35 -2.84 -11.30 -4.36
CA ILE A 35 -3.57 -10.07 -4.59
C ILE A 35 -5.05 -10.43 -4.48
N PRO A 36 -5.83 -9.83 -3.56
CA PRO A 36 -7.26 -10.11 -3.46
C PRO A 36 -7.99 -9.74 -4.77
N GLN A 37 -8.91 -10.59 -5.24
CA GLN A 37 -9.67 -10.30 -6.47
C GLN A 37 -10.43 -8.98 -6.36
N SER A 38 -10.98 -8.68 -5.18
CA SER A 38 -11.70 -7.43 -4.91
C SER A 38 -10.84 -6.18 -5.10
N LEU A 39 -9.51 -6.29 -4.94
CA LEU A 39 -8.59 -5.19 -5.24
C LEU A 39 -8.41 -5.01 -6.75
N ILE A 40 -8.36 -6.10 -7.52
CA ILE A 40 -8.31 -6.05 -8.99
C ILE A 40 -9.58 -5.40 -9.53
N ASP A 41 -10.75 -5.87 -9.09
CA ASP A 41 -12.04 -5.36 -9.56
C ASP A 41 -12.22 -3.87 -9.26
N LEU A 42 -11.70 -3.40 -8.11
CA LEU A 42 -11.71 -1.99 -7.73
C LEU A 42 -10.82 -1.14 -8.66
N LEU A 43 -9.63 -1.64 -9.01
CA LEU A 43 -8.72 -0.93 -9.91
C LEU A 43 -9.32 -0.82 -11.31
N ASP A 44 -9.90 -1.89 -11.84
CA ASP A 44 -10.59 -1.89 -13.13
C ASP A 44 -11.77 -0.90 -13.15
N ALA A 45 -12.58 -0.88 -12.08
CA ALA A 45 -13.71 0.05 -11.98
C ALA A 45 -13.30 1.54 -11.93
N LEU A 46 -12.06 1.82 -11.54
CA LEU A 46 -11.50 3.17 -11.43
C LEU A 46 -10.60 3.54 -12.61
N ASP A 47 -10.50 2.68 -13.63
CA ASP A 47 -9.58 2.84 -14.77
C ASP A 47 -8.11 2.99 -14.29
N LEU A 48 -7.73 2.17 -13.30
CA LEU A 48 -6.40 2.18 -12.67
C LEU A 48 -5.64 0.89 -12.96
N GLU A 49 -4.33 1.01 -13.14
CA GLU A 49 -3.40 -0.09 -13.40
C GLU A 49 -2.54 -0.43 -12.16
N LEU A 50 -2.30 -1.72 -11.94
CA LEU A 50 -1.32 -2.19 -10.95
C LEU A 50 0.06 -2.43 -11.59
N VAL A 51 1.03 -1.55 -11.31
CA VAL A 51 2.44 -1.69 -11.76
C VAL A 51 3.36 -2.21 -10.65
N VAL A 52 4.27 -3.12 -11.00
CA VAL A 52 5.38 -3.55 -10.13
C VAL A 52 6.65 -2.82 -10.58
N GLN A 53 7.22 -1.99 -9.72
CA GLN A 53 8.48 -1.30 -9.99
C GLN A 53 9.63 -1.89 -9.16
N PRO A 54 10.87 -1.95 -9.71
CA PRO A 54 12.05 -2.26 -8.93
C PRO A 54 12.17 -1.28 -7.76
N LYS A 55 12.55 -1.78 -6.58
CA LYS A 55 12.91 -0.90 -5.48
C LYS A 55 14.14 -0.10 -5.93
N THR A 56 14.02 1.23 -6.03
CA THR A 56 15.19 2.09 -6.15
C THR A 56 16.06 1.86 -4.92
N SER A 57 17.13 1.09 -5.07
CA SER A 57 18.21 1.06 -4.10
C SER A 57 18.79 2.46 -4.04
N GLY A 58 18.46 3.23 -3.00
CA GLY A 58 19.14 4.48 -2.71
C GLY A 58 20.60 4.20 -2.41
N ALA A 59 21.44 4.18 -3.45
CA ALA A 59 22.87 4.33 -3.31
C ALA A 59 23.19 5.83 -3.44
N PRO A 60 24.00 6.42 -2.54
CA PRO A 60 24.42 7.81 -2.67
C PRO A 60 25.31 7.93 -3.90
N GLN A 61 24.95 8.83 -4.82
CA GLN A 61 25.86 9.23 -5.89
C GLN A 61 26.82 10.28 -5.33
N LYS A 62 28.10 9.98 -5.51
CA LYS A 62 29.29 10.73 -5.09
C LYS A 62 29.38 12.11 -5.75
#